data_AF-A0A952JZH6-F1
#
_entry.id   AF-A0A952JZH6-F1
#
_cell.length_a   1.000
_cell.length_b   1.000
_cell.length_c   1.000
_cell.angle_alpha   90.00
_cell.angle_beta   90.00
_cell.angle_gamma   90.00
#
_symmetry.space_group_name_H-M   'P 1'
#
loop_
_entity.id
_entity.type
_entity.pdbx_description
1 polymer ?
#
loop_
_entity_poly.entity_id
_entity_poly.type
_entity_poly.pdbx_seq_one_letter_code
_entity_poly.pdbx_strand_id
1 'polypeptide(L)'
;MLHRHGSHAEAVARIGWCIGERGLGVVTGEVGAGKTVAVRAALAALDSSRHTIIYLGNPTVGGRGLYGCIVTALGGIPRFHKAALIPQTMNLLAAEEHERGRTTILVLDEAHLLDADQLEELR
;
A
#
# COMPACT_ATOMS: atom_id res chain seq x y z
N MET A 1 11.87 14.54 19.72
CA MET A 1 11.60 13.20 20.27
C MET A 1 10.12 12.91 20.09
N LEU A 2 9.74 11.92 19.28
CA LEU A 2 8.35 11.49 19.17
C LEU A 2 8.00 10.70 20.44
N HIS A 3 7.07 11.22 21.25
CA HIS A 3 6.61 10.56 22.47
C HIS A 3 6.01 9.18 22.14
N ARG A 4 6.52 8.13 22.80
CA ARG A 4 5.97 6.76 22.70
C ARG A 4 4.66 6.68 23.47
N HIS A 5 3.54 7.01 22.82
CA HIS A 5 2.21 6.75 23.35
C HIS A 5 1.85 5.26 23.15
N GLY A 6 1.24 4.60 24.13
CA GLY A 6 0.85 3.18 24.02
C GLY A 6 -0.02 2.88 22.78
N SER A 7 -0.86 3.84 22.39
CA SER A 7 -1.69 3.79 21.19
C SER A 7 -0.88 3.71 19.88
N HIS A 8 0.29 4.34 19.81
CA HIS A 8 1.16 4.25 18.64
C HIS A 8 1.76 2.84 18.50
N ALA A 9 2.26 2.28 19.60
CA ALA A 9 2.80 0.92 19.61
C ALA A 9 1.72 -0.12 19.26
N GLU A 10 0.50 0.06 19.76
CA GLU A 10 -0.64 -0.78 19.41
C GLU A 10 -0.99 -0.69 17.93
N ALA A 11 -1.05 0.51 17.36
CA ALA A 11 -1.31 0.70 15.93
C ALA A 11 -0.25 0.00 15.07
N VAL A 12 1.04 0.18 15.40
CA VAL A 12 2.16 -0.51 14.72
C VAL A 12 1.99 -2.02 14.78
N ALA A 13 1.67 -2.58 15.95
CA ALA A 13 1.47 -4.02 16.13
C ALA A 13 0.28 -4.55 15.31
N ARG A 14 -0.86 -3.84 15.31
CA ARG A 14 -2.05 -4.23 14.53
C ARG A 14 -1.81 -4.17 13.03
N ILE A 15 -1.07 -3.16 12.55
CA ILE A 15 -0.68 -3.05 11.13
C ILE A 15 0.25 -4.21 10.76
N GLY A 16 1.26 -4.50 11.60
CA GLY A 16 2.16 -5.63 11.39
C GLY A 16 1.42 -6.97 11.35
N TRP A 17 0.44 -7.18 12.23
CA TRP A 17 -0.43 -8.35 12.20
C TRP A 17 -1.24 -8.45 10.90
N CYS A 18 -1.86 -7.34 10.47
CA CYS A 18 -2.63 -7.29 9.22
C CYS A 18 -1.78 -7.65 7.98
N ILE A 19 -0.53 -7.18 7.95
CA ILE A 19 0.44 -7.53 6.90
C ILE A 19 0.78 -9.03 6.95
N GLY A 20 0.99 -9.58 8.15
CA GLY A 20 1.26 -11.01 8.35
C GLY A 20 0.13 -11.92 7.87
N GLU A 21 -1.12 -11.52 8.12
CA GLU A 21 -2.34 -12.20 7.65
C GLU A 21 -2.64 -11.95 6.17
N ARG A 22 -1.85 -11.10 5.48
CA ARG A 22 -2.11 -10.68 4.10
C ARG A 22 -3.53 -10.13 3.90
N GLY A 23 -4.02 -9.41 4.91
CA GLY A 23 -5.38 -8.88 4.95
C GLY A 23 -5.49 -7.44 4.43
N LEU A 24 -6.73 -7.01 4.18
CA LEU A 24 -7.06 -5.61 3.97
C LEU A 24 -7.30 -4.94 5.33
N GLY A 25 -6.61 -3.83 5.58
CA GLY A 25 -6.71 -3.07 6.82
C GLY A 25 -6.99 -1.59 6.57
N VAL A 26 -7.75 -0.96 7.46
CA VAL A 26 -8.02 0.48 7.44
C VAL A 26 -7.55 1.09 8.76
N VAL A 27 -6.73 2.13 8.65
CA VAL A 27 -6.27 2.92 9.81
C VAL A 27 -7.02 4.24 9.83
N THR A 28 -7.86 4.44 10.84
CA THR A 28 -8.65 5.66 11.03
C THR A 28 -8.24 6.42 12.28
N GLY A 29 -8.71 7.65 12.41
CA GLY A 29 -8.36 8.57 13.50
C GLY A 29 -8.36 10.01 13.03
N GLU A 30 -8.35 10.96 13.95
CA GLU A 30 -8.39 12.38 13.65
C GLU A 30 -7.13 12.88 12.92
N VAL A 31 -7.20 14.07 12.34
CA VAL A 31 -6.03 14.75 11.76
C VAL A 31 -5.01 14.98 12.88
N GLY A 32 -3.74 14.66 12.61
CA GLY A 32 -2.68 14.75 13.63
C GLY A 32 -2.61 13.57 14.62
N ALA A 33 -3.49 12.57 14.53
CA ALA A 33 -3.46 11.39 15.40
C ALA A 33 -2.25 10.44 15.17
N GLY A 34 -1.35 10.76 14.25
CA GLY A 34 -0.14 9.98 13.99
C GLY A 34 -0.33 8.73 13.13
N LYS A 35 -1.44 8.63 12.37
CA LYS A 35 -1.75 7.48 11.48
C LYS A 35 -0.60 7.17 10.50
N THR A 36 -0.19 8.17 9.72
CA THR A 36 0.93 8.07 8.78
C THR A 36 2.23 7.66 9.49
N VAL A 37 2.47 8.18 10.71
CA VAL A 37 3.66 7.84 11.50
C VAL A 37 3.62 6.37 11.92
N ALA A 38 2.46 5.86 12.37
CA ALA A 38 2.28 4.46 12.72
C ALA A 38 2.45 3.52 11.51
N VAL A 39 1.85 3.85 10.37
CA VAL A 39 2.02 3.09 9.12
C VAL A 39 3.48 3.04 8.71
N ARG A 40 4.17 4.19 8.67
CA ARG A 40 5.60 4.23 8.30
C ARG A 40 6.48 3.47 9.29
N ALA A 41 6.18 3.53 10.59
CA ALA A 41 6.91 2.78 11.61
C ALA A 41 6.73 1.26 11.43
N ALA A 42 5.51 0.80 11.13
CA ALA A 42 5.26 -0.62 10.85
C ALA A 42 5.98 -1.09 9.58
N LEU A 43 5.93 -0.31 8.50
CA LEU A 43 6.61 -0.61 7.24
C LEU A 43 8.14 -0.64 7.38
N ALA A 44 8.71 0.25 8.19
CA ALA A 44 10.15 0.33 8.43
C ALA A 44 10.71 -0.89 9.21
N ALA A 45 9.85 -1.63 9.91
CA ALA A 45 10.22 -2.86 10.61
C ALA A 45 10.19 -4.11 9.72
N LEU A 46 9.74 -3.99 8.46
CA LEU A 46 9.64 -5.12 7.55
C LEU A 46 10.97 -5.48 6.90
N ASP A 47 11.19 -6.78 6.74
CA ASP A 47 12.33 -7.30 5.99
C ASP A 47 12.15 -7.06 4.49
N SER A 48 12.99 -6.18 3.93
CA SER A 48 13.02 -5.82 2.51
C SER A 48 13.34 -6.99 1.56
N SER A 49 13.90 -8.08 2.05
CA SER A 49 14.12 -9.28 1.24
C SER A 49 12.83 -10.08 1.02
N ARG A 50 11.84 -9.90 1.91
CA ARG A 50 10.55 -10.62 1.94
C ARG A 50 9.36 -9.77 1.53
N HIS A 51 9.50 -8.44 1.50
CA HIS A 51 8.39 -7.53 1.23
C HIS A 51 8.76 -6.49 0.18
N THR A 52 7.82 -6.21 -0.72
CA THR A 52 7.87 -5.10 -1.67
C THR A 52 6.81 -4.08 -1.26
N ILE A 53 7.21 -2.87 -0.90
CA ILE A 53 6.30 -1.84 -0.38
C ILE A 53 5.99 -0.84 -1.50
N ILE A 54 4.70 -0.67 -1.81
CA ILE A 54 4.19 0.36 -2.72
C ILE A 54 3.40 1.35 -1.88
N TYR A 55 3.97 2.53 -1.64
CA TYR A 55 3.36 3.56 -0.81
C TYR A 55 2.89 4.73 -1.66
N LEU A 56 1.58 4.97 -1.68
CA LEU A 56 0.94 6.10 -2.36
C LEU A 56 0.46 7.10 -1.29
N GLY A 57 1.24 8.14 -1.06
CA GLY A 57 0.96 9.16 -0.04
C GLY A 57 -0.18 10.12 -0.40
N ASN A 58 -0.45 10.28 -1.69
CA ASN A 58 -1.60 11.01 -2.20
C ASN A 58 -2.16 10.23 -3.41
N PRO A 59 -3.30 9.53 -3.24
CA PRO A 59 -3.82 8.63 -4.24
C PRO A 59 -4.77 9.32 -5.26
N THR A 60 -4.85 10.67 -5.27
CA THR A 60 -5.69 11.46 -6.19
C THR A 60 -5.13 11.51 -7.62
N VAL A 61 -4.93 10.35 -8.23
CA VAL A 61 -4.39 10.19 -9.59
C VAL A 61 -5.39 9.52 -10.55
N GLY A 62 -6.60 9.24 -10.07
CA GLY A 62 -7.63 8.47 -10.79
C GLY A 62 -7.31 6.97 -10.84
N GLY A 63 -8.29 6.13 -11.17
CA GLY A 63 -8.13 4.67 -11.25
C GLY A 63 -6.96 4.23 -12.15
N ARG A 64 -6.82 4.83 -13.34
CA ARG A 64 -5.68 4.57 -14.23
C ARG A 64 -4.34 4.96 -13.59
N GLY A 65 -4.30 6.09 -12.88
CA GLY A 65 -3.10 6.56 -12.21
C GLY A 65 -2.64 5.60 -11.13
N LEU A 66 -3.57 5.02 -10.35
CA LEU A 66 -3.26 4.04 -9.31
C LEU A 66 -2.51 2.83 -9.87
N TYR A 67 -3.05 2.18 -10.91
CA TYR A 67 -2.36 1.08 -11.59
C TYR A 67 -1.02 1.51 -12.19
N GLY A 68 -0.95 2.72 -12.76
CA GLY A 68 0.30 3.26 -13.29
C GLY A 68 1.37 3.43 -12.22
N CYS A 69 1.00 3.90 -11.03
CA CYS A 69 1.90 4.00 -9.89
C CYS A 69 2.37 2.62 -9.41
N ILE A 70 1.48 1.63 -9.36
CA ILE A 70 1.84 0.24 -8.99
C ILE A 70 2.84 -0.33 -9.99
N VAL A 71 2.56 -0.25 -11.29
CA VAL A 71 3.47 -0.74 -12.35
C VAL A 71 4.83 -0.05 -12.26
N THR A 72 4.84 1.27 -12.07
CA THR A 72 6.09 2.04 -11.95
C THR A 72 6.89 1.63 -10.71
N ALA A 73 6.22 1.43 -9.57
CA ALA A 73 6.85 0.99 -8.33
C ALA A 73 7.48 -0.41 -8.44
N LEU A 74 6.90 -1.27 -9.28
CA LEU A 74 7.42 -2.60 -9.60
C LEU A 74 8.49 -2.58 -10.72
N GLY A 75 8.92 -1.40 -11.16
CA GLY A 75 9.97 -1.21 -12.18
C GLY A 75 9.49 -1.34 -13.62
N GLY A 76 8.18 -1.40 -13.87
CA GLY A 76 7.59 -1.44 -15.20
C GLY A 76 7.31 -0.05 -15.77
N ILE A 77 7.13 0.01 -17.09
CA ILE A 77 6.62 1.21 -17.79
C ILE A 77 5.11 1.04 -17.99
N PRO A 78 4.25 1.91 -17.41
CA PRO A 78 2.80 1.78 -17.52
C PRO A 78 2.31 1.84 -18.97
N ARG A 79 1.53 0.84 -19.36
CA ARG A 79 0.84 0.86 -20.65
C ARG A 79 -0.19 1.99 -20.71
N PHE A 80 -0.37 2.54 -21.90
CA PHE A 80 -1.24 3.70 -22.09
C PHE A 80 -2.72 3.38 -21.80
N HIS A 81 -3.26 2.31 -22.39
CA HIS A 81 -4.67 1.94 -22.25
C HIS A 81 -4.92 1.11 -21.00
N LYS A 82 -5.99 1.47 -20.25
CA LYS A 82 -6.38 0.79 -19.00
C LYS A 82 -6.59 -0.73 -19.18
N ALA A 83 -7.21 -1.13 -20.29
CA ALA A 83 -7.43 -2.54 -20.64
C ALA A 83 -6.13 -3.36 -20.75
N ALA A 84 -5.00 -2.72 -21.07
CA ALA A 84 -3.70 -3.37 -21.12
C ALA A 84 -2.87 -3.15 -19.84
N LEU A 85 -3.15 -2.08 -19.09
CA LEU A 85 -2.48 -1.69 -17.85
C LEU A 85 -2.90 -2.56 -16.66
N ILE A 86 -4.18 -2.92 -16.55
CA ILE A 86 -4.66 -3.78 -15.45
C ILE A 86 -4.00 -5.17 -15.53
N PRO A 87 -4.04 -5.90 -16.66
CA PRO A 87 -3.34 -7.19 -16.77
C PRO A 87 -1.82 -7.07 -16.54
N GLN A 88 -1.20 -5.98 -16.99
CA GLN A 88 0.21 -5.71 -16.71
C GLN A 88 0.47 -5.59 -15.20
N THR A 89 -0.40 -4.90 -14.47
CA THR A 89 -0.29 -4.75 -13.03
C THR A 89 -0.38 -6.09 -12.33
N MET A 90 -1.40 -6.90 -12.68
CA MET A 90 -1.59 -8.24 -12.10
C MET A 90 -0.39 -9.16 -12.37
N ASN A 91 0.16 -9.13 -13.60
CA ASN A 91 1.33 -9.93 -13.95
C ASN A 91 2.57 -9.52 -13.13
N LEU A 92 2.80 -8.23 -12.94
CA LEU A 92 3.95 -7.76 -12.14
C LEU A 92 3.78 -8.10 -10.65
N LEU A 93 2.58 -7.98 -10.10
CA LEU A 93 2.28 -8.39 -8.73
C LEU A 93 2.48 -9.91 -8.54
N ALA A 94 2.02 -10.72 -9.50
CA ALA A 94 2.23 -12.16 -9.49
C ALA A 94 3.72 -12.52 -9.58
N ALA A 95 4.50 -11.81 -10.39
CA ALA A 95 5.94 -12.02 -10.52
C ALA A 95 6.70 -11.68 -9.22
N GLU A 96 6.34 -10.60 -8.52
CA GLU A 96 6.90 -10.31 -7.19
C GLU A 96 6.71 -11.48 -6.21
N GLU A 97 5.52 -12.06 -6.22
CA GLU A 97 5.20 -13.17 -5.31
C GLU A 97 5.86 -14.48 -5.75
N HIS A 98 5.70 -14.89 -7.00
CA HIS A 98 6.07 -16.23 -7.46
C HIS A 98 7.55 -16.33 -7.85
N GLU A 99 8.14 -15.27 -8.40
CA GLU A 99 9.53 -15.29 -8.86
C GLU A 99 10.49 -14.79 -7.79
N ARG A 100 10.10 -13.73 -7.05
CA ARG A 100 10.96 -13.10 -6.03
C ARG A 100 10.66 -13.58 -4.62
N GLY A 101 9.56 -14.30 -4.40
CA GLY A 101 9.15 -14.76 -3.07
C GLY A 101 8.77 -13.61 -2.13
N ARG A 102 8.39 -12.44 -2.68
CA ARG A 102 8.11 -11.22 -1.91
C ARG A 102 6.62 -10.96 -1.81
N THR A 103 6.16 -10.66 -0.61
CA THR A 103 4.80 -10.18 -0.40
C THR A 103 4.73 -8.69 -0.74
N THR A 104 3.89 -8.34 -1.71
CA THR A 104 3.66 -6.93 -2.05
C THR A 104 2.66 -6.31 -1.08
N ILE A 105 2.97 -5.12 -0.57
CA ILE A 105 2.11 -4.36 0.33
C ILE A 105 1.78 -3.04 -0.34
N LEU A 106 0.51 -2.83 -0.67
CA LEU A 106 0.01 -1.55 -1.16
C LEU A 106 -0.51 -0.72 0.01
N VAL A 107 0.01 0.49 0.15
CA VAL A 107 -0.44 1.46 1.16
C VAL A 107 -0.97 2.69 0.46
N LEU A 108 -2.23 3.01 0.73
CA LEU A 108 -2.89 4.22 0.27
C LEU A 108 -3.03 5.15 1.49
N ASP A 109 -2.14 6.12 1.61
CA ASP A 109 -2.33 7.18 2.60
C ASP A 109 -3.39 8.15 2.11
N GLU A 110 -4.11 8.80 3.02
CA GLU A 110 -5.25 9.66 2.67
C GLU A 110 -6.27 8.97 1.73
N ALA A 111 -6.51 7.67 1.91
CA ALA A 111 -7.45 6.89 1.10
C ALA A 111 -8.90 7.44 1.08
N HIS A 112 -9.24 8.30 2.05
CA HIS A 112 -10.51 9.03 2.08
C HIS A 112 -10.67 10.02 0.90
N LEU A 113 -9.60 10.32 0.17
CA LEU A 113 -9.61 11.13 -1.06
C LEU A 113 -9.96 10.31 -2.31
N LEU A 114 -10.05 8.98 -2.21
CA LEU A 114 -10.53 8.13 -3.29
C LEU A 114 -12.05 8.04 -3.28
N ASP A 115 -12.65 7.98 -4.47
CA ASP A 115 -14.06 7.66 -4.60
C ASP A 115 -14.31 6.14 -4.46
N ALA A 116 -15.59 5.77 -4.35
CA ALA A 116 -16.00 4.38 -4.16
C ALA A 116 -15.63 3.48 -5.35
N ASP A 117 -15.72 4.01 -6.57
CA ASP A 117 -15.42 3.25 -7.79
C ASP A 117 -13.92 2.92 -7.87
N GLN A 118 -13.06 3.86 -7.49
CA GLN A 118 -11.62 3.65 -7.39
C GLN A 118 -11.23 2.62 -6.33
N LEU A 119 -11.94 2.57 -5.20
CA LEU A 119 -11.71 1.56 -4.17
C LEU A 119 -12.20 0.18 -4.62
N GLU A 120 -13.34 0.09 -5.30
CA GLU A 120 -13.86 -1.19 -5.82
C GLU A 120 -12.95 -1.73 -6.93
N GLU A 121 -12.38 -0.87 -7.77
CA GLU A 121 -11.38 -1.28 -8.78
C GLU A 121 -10.12 -1.93 -8.17
N LEU A 122 -9.77 -1.57 -6.95
CA LEU A 122 -8.59 -2.11 -6.25
C LEU A 122 -8.90 -3.39 -5.43
N ARG A 123 -10.18 -3.72 -5.23
CA ARG A 123 -10.63 -4.86 -4.43
C ARG A 123 -10.41 -6.19 -5.15
#